data_AF-B8HXH7-F1
#
_entry.id   AF-B8HXH7-F1
#
_cell.length_a   1.000
_cell.length_b   1.000
_cell.length_c   1.000
_cell.angle_alpha   90.00
_cell.angle_beta   90.00
_cell.angle_gamma   90.00
#
_symmetry.space_group_name_H-M   'P 1'
#
loop_
_entity.id
_entity.type
_entity.pdbx_description
1 polymer ?
#
loop_
_entity_poly.entity_id
_entity_poly.type
_entity_poly.pdbx_seq_one_letter_code
_entity_poly.pdbx_strand_id
1 'polypeptide(L)'
;MSIENYQILVNDLGIPLVQRLLMSYWLKTTVGHPFQLIWGSELGLSTPPTWQVKPEVGLPLALKLWSLENICRDTIIYLDGNTIPQADLTAAVQPEAWLQMPERVALKQLIFFVVKHELAAPEHEFSYAVKEIRASYTQAADYDQYDPTLMPSEWMPVAYNLNPKANLISCVALQERPWYNPCAPATALWITYLNQSIQQGFISIDTIAEDIEQQRIHPGILELLESRINPIDQPLFLSSPSRFESPEIKISPAQQQMIASTIYEMPKRSFWRSLASGYVTEVMLPRELKNFSKKWRVFQQDYRIRARKARYVLKIILPKRLNRALRDDKKD
;
A
#
# COMPACT_ATOMS: atom_id res chain seq x y z
N MET A 1 -26.59 -15.06 22.03
CA MET A 1 -25.44 -14.80 21.16
C MET A 1 -25.01 -13.36 21.44
N SER A 2 -23.78 -13.14 21.90
CA SER A 2 -23.22 -11.79 21.93
C SER A 2 -23.14 -11.29 20.49
N ILE A 3 -23.53 -10.04 20.25
CA ILE A 3 -23.30 -9.39 18.96
C ILE A 3 -21.79 -9.12 18.92
N GLU A 4 -21.08 -9.77 18.01
CA GLU A 4 -19.67 -9.47 17.77
C GLU A 4 -19.60 -8.10 17.10
N ASN A 5 -18.84 -7.18 17.71
CA ASN A 5 -18.62 -5.84 17.17
C ASN A 5 -17.35 -5.86 16.32
N TYR A 6 -17.49 -5.56 15.03
CA TYR A 6 -16.35 -5.47 14.11
C TYR A 6 -15.91 -4.01 13.97
N GLN A 7 -14.61 -3.78 14.09
CA GLN A 7 -13.96 -2.54 13.68
C GLN A 7 -13.12 -2.82 12.43
N ILE A 8 -13.46 -2.19 11.31
CA ILE A 8 -12.69 -2.31 10.08
C ILE A 8 -11.77 -1.11 10.00
N LEU A 9 -10.48 -1.35 10.24
CA LEU A 9 -9.44 -0.34 10.20
C LEU A 9 -8.78 -0.32 8.83
N VAL A 10 -8.92 0.78 8.10
CA VAL A 10 -8.34 0.93 6.78
C VAL A 10 -7.18 1.92 6.82
N ASN A 11 -6.01 1.48 6.34
CA ASN A 11 -4.87 2.36 6.08
C ASN A 11 -5.14 3.18 4.81
N ASP A 12 -5.66 4.39 4.97
CA ASP A 12 -5.98 5.33 3.88
C ASP A 12 -4.88 6.36 3.60
N LEU A 13 -3.69 6.19 4.18
CA LEU A 13 -2.59 7.12 4.01
C LEU A 13 -2.13 7.16 2.55
N GLY A 14 -2.27 8.33 1.92
CA GLY A 14 -1.91 8.52 0.50
C GLY A 14 -2.91 7.93 -0.48
N ILE A 15 -4.08 7.48 -0.02
CA ILE A 15 -5.16 6.97 -0.87
C ILE A 15 -6.03 8.15 -1.36
N PRO A 16 -6.40 8.22 -2.66
CA PRO A 16 -7.32 9.24 -3.16
C PRO A 16 -8.71 9.16 -2.53
N LEU A 17 -9.43 10.29 -2.49
CA LEU A 17 -10.77 10.37 -1.91
C LEU A 17 -11.74 9.41 -2.62
N VAL A 18 -11.70 9.31 -3.95
CA VAL A 18 -12.58 8.39 -4.69
C VAL A 18 -12.35 6.95 -4.26
N GLN A 19 -11.09 6.51 -4.06
CA GLN A 19 -10.81 5.15 -3.59
C GLN A 19 -11.29 4.94 -2.15
N ARG A 20 -11.14 5.95 -1.28
CA ARG A 20 -11.66 5.92 0.10
C ARG A 20 -13.19 5.81 0.14
N LEU A 21 -13.88 6.58 -0.69
CA LEU A 21 -15.34 6.51 -0.85
C LEU A 21 -15.78 5.18 -1.46
N LEU A 22 -15.06 4.68 -2.46
CA LEU A 22 -15.38 3.40 -3.10
C LEU A 22 -15.22 2.23 -2.12
N MET A 23 -14.17 2.26 -1.29
CA MET A 23 -14.00 1.30 -0.19
C MET A 23 -15.14 1.40 0.82
N SER A 24 -15.58 2.62 1.17
CA SER A 24 -16.74 2.83 2.06
C SER A 24 -18.02 2.22 1.48
N TYR A 25 -18.28 2.48 0.21
CA TYR A 25 -19.42 1.97 -0.52
C TYR A 25 -19.38 0.44 -0.55
N TRP A 26 -18.22 -0.12 -0.91
CA TRP A 26 -18.03 -1.57 -0.96
C TRP A 26 -18.31 -2.20 0.41
N LEU A 27 -17.65 -1.74 1.48
CA LEU A 27 -17.85 -2.26 2.83
C LEU A 27 -19.32 -2.21 3.27
N LYS A 28 -20.02 -1.10 3.00
CA LYS A 28 -21.45 -0.94 3.36
C LYS A 28 -22.38 -1.88 2.60
N THR A 29 -21.98 -2.30 1.41
CA THR A 29 -22.81 -3.12 0.51
C THR A 29 -22.50 -4.61 0.58
N THR A 30 -21.30 -4.97 1.04
CA THR A 30 -20.85 -6.37 1.11
C THR A 30 -20.81 -6.94 2.52
N VAL A 31 -20.51 -6.12 3.54
CA VAL A 31 -20.41 -6.61 4.91
C VAL A 31 -21.80 -6.83 5.48
N GLY A 32 -22.14 -8.09 5.75
CA GLY A 32 -23.47 -8.50 6.22
C GLY A 32 -23.72 -8.22 7.70
N HIS A 33 -22.70 -7.73 8.42
CA HIS A 33 -22.73 -7.53 9.87
C HIS A 33 -22.55 -6.05 10.23
N PRO A 34 -23.05 -5.60 11.40
CA PRO A 34 -22.73 -4.27 11.91
C PRO A 34 -21.22 -4.11 12.10
N PHE A 35 -20.66 -3.02 11.56
CA PHE A 35 -19.25 -2.68 11.74
C PHE A 35 -19.07 -1.18 11.93
N GLN A 36 -17.98 -0.81 12.60
CA GLN A 36 -17.44 0.54 12.61
C GLN A 36 -16.30 0.64 11.60
N LEU A 37 -16.40 1.57 10.65
CA LEU A 37 -15.29 1.90 9.76
C LEU A 37 -14.40 2.94 10.43
N ILE A 38 -13.11 2.65 10.52
CA ILE A 38 -12.10 3.55 11.07
C ILE A 38 -11.07 3.83 9.97
N TRP A 39 -10.87 5.10 9.65
CA TRP A 39 -9.81 5.51 8.74
C TRP A 39 -8.53 5.76 9.53
N GLY A 40 -7.41 5.19 9.10
CA GLY A 40 -6.13 5.36 9.77
C GLY A 40 -5.71 6.82 9.93
N SER A 41 -6.06 7.67 8.96
CA SER A 41 -5.86 9.13 9.01
C SER A 41 -6.63 9.83 10.13
N GLU A 42 -7.73 9.26 10.64
CA GLU A 42 -8.58 9.85 11.68
C GLU A 42 -8.11 9.55 13.11
N LEU A 43 -7.19 8.59 13.27
CA LEU A 43 -6.68 8.19 14.58
C LEU A 43 -5.67 9.17 15.19
N GLY A 44 -5.24 10.19 14.43
CA GLY A 44 -4.27 11.18 14.93
C GLY A 44 -2.92 10.58 15.30
N LEU A 45 -2.57 9.42 14.74
CA LEU A 45 -1.32 8.73 15.05
C LEU A 45 -0.12 9.56 14.60
N SER A 46 0.95 9.52 15.39
CA SER A 46 2.25 10.09 15.06
C SER A 46 3.31 9.00 14.98
N THR A 47 4.28 9.14 14.08
CA THR A 47 5.44 8.25 14.05
C THR A 47 6.33 8.48 15.28
N PRO A 48 6.82 7.42 15.95
CA PRO A 48 7.79 7.57 17.03
C PRO A 48 9.00 8.40 16.57
N PRO A 49 9.42 9.43 17.33
CA PRO A 49 10.57 10.28 16.95
C PRO A 49 11.87 9.50 16.76
N THR A 50 12.01 8.37 17.46
CA THR A 50 13.17 7.46 17.40
C THR A 50 13.33 6.76 16.06
N TRP A 51 12.27 6.64 15.26
CA TRP A 51 12.31 5.91 13.99
C TRP A 51 13.10 6.63 12.90
N GLN A 52 13.24 7.95 12.99
CA GLN A 52 13.95 8.79 12.01
C GLN A 52 13.52 8.56 10.54
N VAL A 53 12.33 8.02 10.31
CA VAL A 53 11.70 7.90 9.00
C VAL A 53 10.64 8.98 8.84
N LYS A 54 10.18 9.17 7.61
CA LYS A 54 9.12 10.12 7.34
C LYS A 54 7.76 9.59 7.78
N PRO A 55 6.78 10.48 8.07
CA PRO A 55 5.43 10.08 8.39
C PRO A 55 4.81 9.13 7.37
N GLU A 56 5.00 9.35 6.07
CA GLU A 56 4.40 8.51 5.03
C GLU A 56 4.94 7.07 5.03
N VAL A 57 6.11 6.85 5.65
CA VAL A 57 6.74 5.54 5.79
C VAL A 57 6.40 4.92 7.14
N GLY A 58 6.48 5.71 8.21
CA GLY A 58 6.27 5.21 9.57
C GLY A 58 4.79 5.07 9.93
N LEU A 59 3.90 5.91 9.44
CA LEU A 59 2.49 5.89 9.85
C LEU A 59 1.77 4.58 9.49
N PRO A 60 1.95 3.98 8.29
CA PRO A 60 1.39 2.65 8.00
C PRO A 60 1.84 1.59 9.02
N LEU A 61 3.10 1.62 9.41
CA LEU A 61 3.64 0.69 10.40
C LEU A 61 3.11 0.99 11.81
N ALA A 62 3.03 2.27 12.18
CA ALA A 62 2.45 2.71 13.44
C ALA A 62 0.98 2.31 13.57
N LEU A 63 0.23 2.35 12.45
CA LEU A 63 -1.15 1.92 12.37
C LEU A 63 -1.31 0.42 12.61
N LYS A 64 -0.45 -0.41 11.98
CA LYS A 64 -0.42 -1.86 12.22
C LYS A 64 -0.12 -2.18 13.69
N LEU A 65 0.88 -1.51 14.26
CA LEU A 65 1.19 -1.65 15.69
C LEU A 65 0.01 -1.22 16.56
N TRP A 66 -0.66 -0.11 16.22
CA TRP A 66 -1.83 0.36 16.93
C TRP A 66 -2.96 -0.68 16.90
N SER A 67 -3.28 -1.29 15.76
CA SER A 67 -4.32 -2.33 15.70
C SER A 67 -3.98 -3.57 16.51
N LEU A 68 -2.70 -3.92 16.60
CA LEU A 68 -2.26 -5.09 17.35
C LEU A 68 -2.12 -4.80 18.86
N GLU A 69 -1.97 -3.54 19.27
CA GLU A 69 -1.89 -3.11 20.67
C GLU A 69 -3.21 -2.63 21.28
N ASN A 70 -4.14 -2.15 20.45
CA ASN A 70 -5.33 -1.46 20.93
C ASN A 70 -6.30 -2.47 21.54
N ILE A 71 -6.09 -2.80 22.82
CA ILE A 71 -6.94 -3.71 23.60
C ILE A 71 -8.33 -3.08 23.75
N CYS A 72 -9.20 -3.36 22.78
CA CYS A 72 -10.62 -3.11 22.84
C CYS A 72 -11.38 -4.43 23.03
N ARG A 73 -12.68 -4.38 23.34
CA ARG A 73 -13.52 -5.59 23.36
C ARG A 73 -13.96 -6.03 21.96
N ASP A 74 -13.54 -5.30 20.92
CA ASP A 74 -14.01 -5.47 19.56
C ASP A 74 -12.99 -6.25 18.71
N THR A 75 -13.48 -6.90 17.65
CA THR A 75 -12.64 -7.57 16.65
C THR A 75 -12.16 -6.53 15.65
N ILE A 76 -10.84 -6.35 15.52
CA ILE A 76 -10.24 -5.42 14.55
C ILE A 76 -9.85 -6.19 13.28
N ILE A 77 -10.41 -5.76 12.15
CA ILE A 77 -10.02 -6.21 10.81
C ILE A 77 -9.16 -5.10 10.20
N TYR A 78 -7.85 -5.33 10.07
CA TYR A 78 -6.93 -4.40 9.42
C TYR A 78 -6.88 -4.66 7.92
N LEU A 79 -6.95 -3.59 7.12
CA LEU A 79 -6.82 -3.66 5.67
C LEU A 79 -6.02 -2.46 5.13
N ASP A 80 -5.04 -2.71 4.26
CA ASP A 80 -4.43 -1.63 3.49
C ASP A 80 -5.41 -1.08 2.44
N GLY A 81 -5.55 0.25 2.36
CA GLY A 81 -6.45 0.91 1.40
C GLY A 81 -6.07 0.70 -0.07
N ASN A 82 -4.90 0.13 -0.32
CA ASN A 82 -4.42 -0.33 -1.63
C ASN A 82 -4.92 -1.73 -2.01
N THR A 83 -6.11 -2.11 -1.54
CA THR A 83 -6.72 -3.39 -1.84
C THR A 83 -8.11 -3.18 -2.43
N ILE A 84 -8.58 -4.17 -3.19
CA ILE A 84 -9.96 -4.24 -3.66
C ILE A 84 -10.55 -5.53 -3.10
N PRO A 85 -11.36 -5.43 -2.06
CA PRO A 85 -12.03 -6.60 -1.52
C PRO A 85 -13.10 -7.15 -2.48
N GLN A 86 -13.33 -8.46 -2.43
CA GLN A 86 -14.26 -9.21 -3.30
C GLN A 86 -15.31 -9.99 -2.51
N ALA A 87 -15.13 -10.16 -1.20
CA ALA A 87 -16.04 -10.89 -0.32
C ALA A 87 -16.17 -10.19 1.04
N ASP A 88 -17.22 -10.51 1.81
CA ASP A 88 -17.45 -9.98 3.16
C ASP A 88 -16.23 -10.24 4.08
N LEU A 89 -15.59 -9.18 4.57
CA LEU A 89 -14.38 -9.28 5.39
C LEU A 89 -14.61 -10.02 6.71
N THR A 90 -15.82 -10.04 7.26
CA THR A 90 -16.09 -10.75 8.51
C THR A 90 -16.02 -12.26 8.32
N ALA A 91 -16.17 -12.77 7.09
CA ALA A 91 -15.99 -14.18 6.77
C ALA A 91 -14.51 -14.63 6.89
N ALA A 92 -13.57 -13.71 7.05
CA ALA A 92 -12.18 -14.03 7.39
C ALA A 92 -12.00 -14.39 8.87
N VAL A 93 -12.95 -14.02 9.74
CA VAL A 93 -12.82 -14.11 11.19
C VAL A 93 -13.07 -15.54 11.67
N GLN A 94 -12.03 -16.15 12.23
CA GLN A 94 -12.07 -17.43 12.92
C GLN A 94 -12.36 -17.21 14.42
N PRO A 95 -13.39 -17.86 15.00
CA PRO A 95 -13.84 -17.55 16.36
C PRO A 95 -12.81 -17.73 17.47
N GLU A 96 -11.90 -18.72 17.33
CA GLU A 96 -10.98 -19.17 18.39
C GLU A 96 -9.57 -18.57 18.28
N ALA A 97 -9.33 -17.69 17.30
CA ALA A 97 -7.99 -17.18 17.00
C ALA A 97 -7.85 -15.69 17.36
N TRP A 98 -6.92 -15.39 18.28
CA TRP A 98 -6.59 -14.03 18.71
C TRP A 98 -5.94 -13.18 17.60
N LEU A 99 -5.11 -13.81 16.76
CA LEU A 99 -4.44 -13.17 15.62
C LEU A 99 -4.54 -14.08 14.42
N GLN A 100 -5.00 -13.51 13.31
CA GLN A 100 -5.22 -14.25 12.08
C GLN A 100 -4.57 -13.52 10.93
N MET A 101 -3.83 -14.26 10.11
CA MET A 101 -3.10 -13.71 8.97
C MET A 101 -3.21 -14.64 7.78
N PRO A 102 -3.23 -14.13 6.54
CA PRO A 102 -3.17 -14.99 5.36
C PRO A 102 -1.82 -15.71 5.23
N GLU A 103 -0.73 -15.05 5.62
CA GLU A 103 0.62 -15.62 5.68
C GLU A 103 1.43 -15.02 6.82
N ARG A 104 2.45 -15.77 7.26
CA ARG A 104 3.46 -15.26 8.18
C ARG A 104 4.50 -14.45 7.39
N VAL A 105 4.45 -13.13 7.54
CA VAL A 105 5.39 -12.17 6.93
C VAL A 105 5.76 -11.08 7.92
N ALA A 106 6.76 -10.27 7.57
CA ALA A 106 7.17 -9.12 8.38
C ALA A 106 6.05 -8.07 8.50
N LEU A 107 6.04 -7.27 9.57
CA LEU A 107 4.98 -6.29 9.84
C LEU A 107 4.74 -5.35 8.66
N LYS A 108 5.83 -4.87 8.06
CA LYS A 108 5.78 -3.98 6.90
C LYS A 108 5.09 -4.60 5.69
N GLN A 109 5.05 -5.93 5.58
CA GLN A 109 4.46 -6.66 4.45
C GLN A 109 3.01 -7.09 4.71
N LEU A 110 2.52 -6.99 5.95
CA LEU A 110 1.14 -7.35 6.27
C LEU A 110 0.15 -6.36 5.65
N ILE A 111 -0.63 -6.84 4.70
CA ILE A 111 -1.66 -6.05 3.98
C ILE A 111 -3.03 -6.21 4.63
N PHE A 112 -3.27 -7.39 5.21
CA PHE A 112 -4.55 -7.79 5.80
C PHE A 112 -4.32 -8.72 6.99
N PHE A 113 -5.04 -8.50 8.08
CA PHE A 113 -5.06 -9.40 9.24
C PHE A 113 -6.27 -9.09 10.13
N VAL A 114 -6.59 -10.02 11.03
CA VAL A 114 -7.65 -9.87 12.04
C VAL A 114 -7.06 -10.05 13.43
N VAL A 115 -7.48 -9.21 14.37
CA VAL A 115 -7.13 -9.28 15.79
C VAL A 115 -8.39 -9.37 16.64
N LYS A 116 -8.48 -10.39 17.48
CA LYS A 116 -9.51 -10.56 18.50
C LYS A 116 -8.89 -10.32 19.88
N HIS A 117 -8.98 -9.09 20.35
CA HIS A 117 -8.36 -8.67 21.62
C HIS A 117 -8.98 -9.34 22.86
N GLU A 118 -10.22 -9.80 22.78
CA GLU A 118 -10.85 -10.58 23.88
C GLU A 118 -10.15 -11.92 24.13
N LEU A 119 -9.54 -12.50 23.09
CA LEU A 119 -8.80 -13.76 23.16
C LEU A 119 -7.32 -13.55 23.39
N ALA A 120 -6.86 -12.31 23.27
CA ALA A 120 -5.51 -11.96 23.65
C ALA A 120 -5.42 -12.06 25.18
N ALA A 121 -4.88 -13.17 25.68
CA ALA A 121 -4.53 -13.30 27.09
C ALA A 121 -3.72 -12.06 27.55
N PRO A 122 -3.91 -11.56 28.78
CA PRO A 122 -3.22 -10.36 29.30
C PRO A 122 -1.68 -10.45 29.33
N GLU A 123 -1.12 -11.60 28.96
CA GLU A 123 0.32 -11.90 28.94
C GLU A 123 0.88 -12.14 27.53
N HIS A 124 0.15 -11.89 26.44
CA HIS A 124 0.73 -12.09 25.11
C HIS A 124 2.04 -11.31 24.96
N GLU A 125 3.10 -12.07 24.68
CA GLU A 125 4.45 -11.62 24.37
C GLU A 125 4.46 -10.42 23.43
N PHE A 126 3.46 -10.31 22.56
CA PHE A 126 3.29 -9.21 21.64
C PHE A 126 3.18 -7.83 22.31
N SER A 127 2.43 -7.64 23.41
CA SER A 127 2.34 -6.31 24.05
C SER A 127 3.68 -5.86 24.65
N TYR A 128 4.46 -6.81 25.19
CA TYR A 128 5.81 -6.56 25.69
C TYR A 128 6.81 -6.37 24.55
N ALA A 129 6.77 -7.21 23.52
CA ALA A 129 7.59 -7.12 22.32
C ALA A 129 7.33 -5.84 21.55
N VAL A 130 6.10 -5.31 21.54
CA VAL A 130 5.81 -4.06 20.82
C VAL A 130 6.58 -2.88 21.41
N LYS A 131 6.68 -2.81 22.75
CA LYS A 131 7.48 -1.76 23.40
C LYS A 131 8.94 -1.83 22.97
N GLU A 132 9.49 -3.04 22.84
CA GLU A 132 10.87 -3.25 22.42
C GLU A 132 11.08 -2.95 20.93
N ILE A 133 10.23 -3.48 20.04
CA ILE A 133 10.36 -3.25 18.59
C ILE A 133 10.06 -1.79 18.20
N ARG A 134 9.29 -1.05 18.99
CA ARG A 134 9.06 0.40 18.78
C ARG A 134 10.31 1.24 18.98
N ALA A 135 11.38 0.71 19.56
CA ALA A 135 12.64 1.43 19.71
C ALA A 135 13.25 1.83 18.36
N SER A 136 13.05 1.02 17.31
CA SER A 136 13.61 1.25 15.98
C SER A 136 12.62 0.91 14.87
N TYR A 137 12.58 1.74 13.83
CA TYR A 137 11.75 1.47 12.65
C TYR A 137 12.07 0.09 12.05
N THR A 138 13.36 -0.23 11.88
CA THR A 138 13.78 -1.49 11.25
C THR A 138 13.33 -2.69 12.08
N GLN A 139 13.44 -2.61 13.40
CA GLN A 139 12.99 -3.68 14.29
C GLN A 139 11.48 -3.88 14.17
N ALA A 140 10.69 -2.80 14.25
CA ALA A 140 9.24 -2.88 14.06
C ALA A 140 8.86 -3.38 12.64
N ALA A 141 9.54 -2.90 11.60
CA ALA A 141 9.20 -3.19 10.21
C ALA A 141 9.50 -4.65 9.84
N ASP A 142 10.61 -5.19 10.34
CA ASP A 142 11.09 -6.54 10.05
C ASP A 142 10.63 -7.59 11.07
N TYR A 143 9.86 -7.18 12.09
CA TYR A 143 9.31 -8.11 13.08
C TYR A 143 8.40 -9.14 12.40
N ASP A 144 8.66 -10.43 12.64
CA ASP A 144 7.93 -11.59 12.08
C ASP A 144 7.70 -12.71 13.11
N GLN A 145 7.97 -12.43 14.39
CA GLN A 145 7.94 -13.40 15.49
C GLN A 145 6.55 -13.60 16.10
N TYR A 146 5.48 -13.15 15.44
CA TYR A 146 4.11 -13.48 15.84
C TYR A 146 3.81 -14.97 15.69
N ASP A 147 2.78 -15.43 16.40
CA ASP A 147 2.17 -16.75 16.25
C ASP A 147 0.71 -16.62 15.77
N PRO A 148 0.48 -16.39 14.46
CA PRO A 148 -0.86 -16.20 13.92
C PRO A 148 -1.51 -17.54 13.55
N THR A 149 -2.84 -17.60 13.69
CA THR A 149 -3.63 -18.62 12.98
C THR A 149 -3.70 -18.25 11.50
N LEU A 150 -3.34 -19.18 10.62
CA LEU A 150 -3.38 -18.92 9.18
C LEU A 150 -4.81 -18.95 8.65
N MET A 151 -5.16 -17.96 7.84
CA MET A 151 -6.44 -17.90 7.12
C MET A 151 -6.44 -18.84 5.90
N PRO A 152 -7.62 -19.21 5.38
CA PRO A 152 -7.73 -19.85 4.08
C PRO A 152 -7.02 -19.05 2.96
N SER A 153 -6.50 -19.77 1.96
CA SER A 153 -5.70 -19.18 0.88
C SER A 153 -6.42 -18.10 0.06
N GLU A 154 -7.75 -18.11 0.07
CA GLU A 154 -8.63 -17.13 -0.57
C GLU A 154 -8.48 -15.74 0.05
N TRP A 155 -8.09 -15.65 1.33
CA TRP A 155 -7.84 -14.39 2.03
C TRP A 155 -6.44 -13.83 1.78
N MET A 156 -5.59 -14.55 1.05
CA MET A 156 -4.29 -14.03 0.62
C MET A 156 -4.48 -12.87 -0.36
N PRO A 157 -4.01 -11.64 -0.04
CA PRO A 157 -4.02 -10.56 -1.00
C PRO A 157 -3.08 -10.88 -2.16
N VAL A 158 -3.62 -11.02 -3.37
CA VAL A 158 -2.83 -11.32 -4.56
C VAL A 158 -3.10 -10.32 -5.66
N ALA A 159 -2.14 -10.14 -6.57
CA ALA A 159 -2.38 -9.34 -7.76
C ALA A 159 -3.53 -9.95 -8.59
N TYR A 160 -4.28 -9.08 -9.26
CA TYR A 160 -5.44 -9.47 -10.05
C TYR A 160 -5.08 -10.53 -11.12
N ASN A 161 -6.00 -11.47 -11.37
CA ASN A 161 -5.85 -12.66 -12.22
C ASN A 161 -4.83 -13.73 -11.76
N LEU A 162 -4.14 -13.56 -10.63
CA LEU A 162 -3.26 -14.63 -10.11
C LEU A 162 -4.02 -15.75 -9.39
N ASN A 163 -5.13 -15.42 -8.72
CA ASN A 163 -6.02 -16.39 -8.10
C ASN A 163 -7.48 -15.97 -8.33
N PRO A 164 -8.28 -16.71 -9.11
CA PRO A 164 -9.68 -16.37 -9.37
C PRO A 164 -10.59 -16.54 -8.14
N LYS A 165 -10.12 -17.20 -7.08
CA LYS A 165 -10.84 -17.36 -5.81
C LYS A 165 -10.37 -16.35 -4.75
N ALA A 166 -9.56 -15.37 -5.11
CA ALA A 166 -9.08 -14.38 -4.15
C ALA A 166 -10.23 -13.49 -3.66
N ASN A 167 -10.40 -13.43 -2.35
CA ASN A 167 -11.31 -12.52 -1.66
C ASN A 167 -10.71 -11.10 -1.56
N LEU A 168 -9.40 -10.95 -1.75
CA LEU A 168 -8.70 -9.67 -1.70
C LEU A 168 -7.75 -9.53 -2.90
N ILE A 169 -7.96 -8.49 -3.69
CA ILE A 169 -7.03 -8.09 -4.74
C ILE A 169 -6.03 -7.08 -4.17
N SER A 170 -4.75 -7.41 -4.25
CA SER A 170 -3.66 -6.49 -3.90
C SER A 170 -3.37 -5.53 -5.05
N CYS A 171 -3.40 -4.24 -4.75
CA CYS A 171 -2.96 -3.15 -5.62
C CYS A 171 -1.79 -2.40 -4.97
N VAL A 172 -0.94 -3.10 -4.21
CA VAL A 172 0.19 -2.49 -3.50
C VAL A 172 1.18 -1.83 -4.47
N ALA A 173 1.50 -2.52 -5.57
CA ALA A 173 2.41 -1.99 -6.55
C ALA A 173 1.75 -0.86 -7.36
N LEU A 174 2.46 0.25 -7.56
CA LEU A 174 1.88 1.45 -8.20
C LEU A 174 1.26 1.19 -9.57
N GLN A 175 1.88 0.32 -10.37
CA GLN A 175 1.38 -0.04 -11.69
C GLN A 175 0.10 -0.91 -11.66
N GLU A 176 -0.21 -1.51 -10.52
CA GLU A 176 -1.39 -2.35 -10.30
C GLU A 176 -2.58 -1.55 -9.75
N ARG A 177 -2.38 -0.26 -9.44
CA ARG A 177 -3.42 0.61 -8.90
C ARG A 177 -4.30 1.17 -10.00
N PRO A 178 -5.60 0.85 -10.02
CA PRO A 178 -6.48 1.26 -11.10
C PRO A 178 -6.68 2.78 -11.17
N TRP A 179 -6.61 3.48 -10.04
CA TRP A 179 -6.74 4.95 -10.00
C TRP A 179 -5.48 5.71 -10.48
N TYR A 180 -4.32 5.05 -10.55
CA TYR A 180 -3.09 5.64 -11.12
C TYR A 180 -2.82 5.19 -12.55
N ASN A 181 -3.27 3.98 -12.90
CA ASN A 181 -3.00 3.36 -14.18
C ASN A 181 -4.32 2.81 -14.76
N PRO A 182 -4.93 3.51 -15.73
CA PRO A 182 -6.13 3.03 -16.43
C PRO A 182 -5.95 1.65 -17.10
N CYS A 183 -4.71 1.24 -17.37
CA CYS A 183 -4.39 -0.08 -17.93
C CYS A 183 -4.01 -1.13 -16.87
N ALA A 184 -4.17 -0.83 -15.57
CA ALA A 184 -3.91 -1.83 -14.53
C ALA A 184 -4.87 -3.02 -14.69
N PRO A 185 -4.43 -4.25 -14.39
CA PRO A 185 -5.28 -5.43 -14.57
C PRO A 185 -6.62 -5.34 -13.82
N ALA A 186 -6.63 -4.75 -12.63
CA ALA A 186 -7.81 -4.57 -11.80
C ALA A 186 -8.72 -3.40 -12.21
N THR A 187 -8.38 -2.61 -13.24
CA THR A 187 -9.15 -1.42 -13.61
C THR A 187 -10.58 -1.73 -14.03
N ALA A 188 -10.81 -2.79 -14.80
CA ALA A 188 -12.17 -3.16 -15.22
C ALA A 188 -13.09 -3.44 -14.02
N LEU A 189 -12.59 -4.18 -13.03
CA LEU A 189 -13.29 -4.48 -11.79
C LEU A 189 -13.54 -3.20 -10.97
N TRP A 190 -12.51 -2.37 -10.80
CA TRP A 190 -12.59 -1.11 -10.05
C TRP A 190 -13.59 -0.11 -10.68
N ILE A 191 -13.54 0.06 -12.00
CA ILE A 191 -14.49 0.91 -12.75
C ILE A 191 -15.92 0.37 -12.64
N THR A 192 -16.11 -0.95 -12.58
CA THR A 192 -17.44 -1.54 -12.38
C THR A 192 -18.04 -1.11 -11.05
N TYR A 193 -17.28 -1.22 -9.95
CA TYR A 193 -17.74 -0.72 -8.65
C TYR A 193 -17.94 0.79 -8.63
N LEU A 194 -17.04 1.55 -9.27
CA LEU A 194 -17.15 2.99 -9.35
C LEU A 194 -18.45 3.41 -10.04
N ASN A 195 -18.77 2.81 -11.19
CA ASN A 195 -20.04 3.02 -11.91
C ASN A 195 -21.26 2.68 -11.05
N GLN A 196 -21.24 1.55 -10.34
CA GLN A 196 -22.33 1.17 -9.43
C GLN A 196 -22.51 2.21 -8.32
N SER A 197 -21.42 2.67 -7.71
CA SER A 197 -21.46 3.68 -6.65
C SER A 197 -22.00 5.03 -7.13
N ILE A 198 -21.68 5.41 -8.39
CA ILE A 198 -22.21 6.62 -9.03
C ILE A 198 -23.71 6.48 -9.30
N GLN A 199 -24.13 5.33 -9.84
CA GLN A 199 -25.55 5.05 -10.11
C GLN A 199 -26.41 5.08 -8.84
N GLN A 200 -25.84 4.67 -7.71
CA GLN A 200 -26.50 4.72 -6.40
C GLN A 200 -26.38 6.09 -5.70
N GLY A 201 -25.76 7.08 -6.33
CA GLY A 201 -25.58 8.42 -5.79
C GLY A 201 -24.59 8.51 -4.62
N PHE A 202 -23.74 7.48 -4.42
CA PHE A 202 -22.75 7.46 -3.35
C PHE A 202 -21.50 8.28 -3.69
N ILE A 203 -21.05 8.22 -4.95
CA ILE A 203 -19.92 9.01 -5.47
C ILE A 203 -20.42 9.89 -6.61
N SER A 204 -20.09 11.19 -6.60
CA SER A 204 -20.40 12.11 -7.70
C SER A 204 -19.26 12.18 -8.71
N ILE A 205 -19.59 12.51 -9.97
CA ILE A 205 -18.59 12.82 -10.99
C ILE A 205 -17.70 14.01 -10.56
N ASP A 206 -18.28 15.00 -9.88
CA ASP A 206 -17.53 16.16 -9.35
C ASP A 206 -16.42 15.74 -8.37
N THR A 207 -16.67 14.73 -7.54
CA THR A 207 -15.66 14.19 -6.61
C THR A 207 -14.47 13.58 -7.37
N ILE A 208 -14.75 12.94 -8.51
CA ILE A 208 -13.73 12.35 -9.37
C ILE A 208 -12.93 13.45 -10.08
N ALA A 209 -13.62 14.48 -10.57
CA ALA A 209 -13.00 15.64 -11.20
C ALA A 209 -12.06 16.39 -10.23
N GLU A 210 -12.48 16.57 -8.97
CA GLU A 210 -11.66 17.19 -7.93
C GLU A 210 -10.37 16.38 -7.66
N ASP A 211 -10.48 15.06 -7.50
CA ASP A 211 -9.31 14.20 -7.30
C ASP A 211 -8.36 14.21 -8.51
N ILE A 212 -8.88 14.37 -9.73
CA ILE A 212 -8.06 14.53 -10.95
C ILE A 212 -7.36 15.90 -10.97
N GLU A 213 -8.07 16.98 -10.66
CA GLU A 213 -7.50 18.33 -10.57
C GLU A 213 -6.37 18.39 -9.55
N GLN A 214 -6.55 17.70 -8.41
CA GLN A 214 -5.56 17.57 -7.35
C GLN A 214 -4.45 16.54 -7.66
N GLN A 215 -4.45 15.96 -8.87
CA GLN A 215 -3.48 14.97 -9.35
C GLN A 215 -3.39 13.72 -8.46
N ARG A 216 -4.49 13.35 -7.80
CA ARG A 216 -4.59 12.12 -7.00
C ARG A 216 -5.04 10.94 -7.83
N ILE A 217 -5.76 11.17 -8.93
CA ILE A 217 -6.24 10.13 -9.85
C ILE A 217 -5.83 10.48 -11.27
N HIS A 218 -5.60 9.46 -12.08
CA HIS A 218 -5.25 9.61 -13.49
C HIS A 218 -6.42 10.23 -14.29
N PRO A 219 -6.19 11.27 -15.12
CA PRO A 219 -7.25 11.94 -15.87
C PRO A 219 -8.07 11.01 -16.78
N GLY A 220 -7.42 10.02 -17.39
CA GLY A 220 -8.05 9.01 -18.25
C GLY A 220 -9.12 8.14 -17.56
N ILE A 221 -9.32 8.24 -16.24
CA ILE A 221 -10.42 7.56 -15.55
C ILE A 221 -11.79 8.13 -15.98
N LEU A 222 -11.90 9.43 -16.22
CA LEU A 222 -13.17 10.02 -16.70
C LEU A 222 -13.53 9.49 -18.09
N GLU A 223 -12.57 9.41 -19.00
CA GLU A 223 -12.75 8.84 -20.33
C GLU A 223 -13.23 7.38 -20.28
N LEU A 224 -12.74 6.59 -19.31
CA LEU A 224 -13.21 5.22 -19.10
C LEU A 224 -14.66 5.16 -18.59
N LEU A 225 -15.06 6.08 -17.71
CA LEU A 225 -16.44 6.15 -17.23
C LEU A 225 -17.42 6.54 -18.34
N GLU A 226 -17.02 7.48 -19.21
CA GLU A 226 -17.84 7.97 -20.32
C GLU A 226 -17.97 6.95 -21.45
N SER A 227 -16.88 6.26 -21.79
CA SER A 227 -16.82 5.39 -22.97
C SER A 227 -17.63 4.09 -22.82
N ARG A 228 -17.90 3.61 -21.60
CA ARG A 228 -18.47 2.27 -21.33
C ARG A 228 -17.70 1.11 -22.01
N ILE A 229 -16.46 1.35 -22.43
CA ILE A 229 -15.59 0.37 -23.07
C ILE A 229 -14.83 -0.38 -21.99
N ASN A 230 -14.59 -1.68 -22.19
CA ASN A 230 -13.74 -2.45 -21.29
C ASN A 230 -12.28 -1.93 -21.37
N PRO A 231 -11.67 -1.46 -20.26
CA PRO A 231 -10.34 -0.84 -20.27
C PRO A 231 -9.24 -1.70 -20.89
N ILE A 232 -9.39 -3.03 -20.85
CA ILE A 232 -8.43 -4.00 -21.37
C ILE A 232 -8.38 -3.98 -22.90
N ASP A 233 -9.49 -3.64 -23.57
CA ASP A 233 -9.63 -3.74 -25.02
C ASP A 233 -9.09 -2.51 -25.77
N GLN A 234 -8.71 -1.45 -25.06
CA GLN A 234 -8.22 -0.19 -25.66
C GLN A 234 -7.01 0.44 -24.93
N PRO A 235 -5.84 -0.24 -24.88
CA PRO A 235 -4.64 0.31 -24.26
C PRO A 235 -4.07 1.55 -24.99
N LEU A 236 -4.49 1.78 -26.25
CA LEU A 236 -3.93 2.82 -27.13
C LEU A 236 -4.57 4.20 -26.96
N PHE A 237 -5.84 4.29 -26.54
CA PHE A 237 -6.53 5.59 -26.39
C PHE A 237 -6.14 6.33 -25.10
N LEU A 238 -5.81 5.60 -24.04
CA LEU A 238 -5.37 6.15 -22.75
C LEU A 238 -3.87 6.51 -22.72
N SER A 239 -3.17 6.37 -23.84
CA SER A 239 -1.73 6.59 -23.97
C SER A 239 -1.34 8.04 -24.31
N SER A 240 -2.29 8.99 -24.25
CA SER A 240 -1.95 10.40 -24.35
C SER A 240 -1.04 10.80 -23.17
N PRO A 241 0.12 11.42 -23.42
CA PRO A 241 1.21 11.57 -22.46
C PRO A 241 0.94 12.72 -21.49
N SER A 242 -0.22 12.74 -20.84
CA SER A 242 -0.31 13.43 -19.57
C SER A 242 0.67 12.70 -18.65
N ARG A 243 1.70 13.42 -18.22
CA ARG A 243 2.73 12.91 -17.30
C ARG A 243 2.09 12.80 -15.91
N PHE A 244 1.06 12.00 -15.77
CA PHE A 244 0.50 11.69 -14.47
C PHE A 244 1.59 10.96 -13.69
N GLU A 245 2.16 11.68 -12.73
CA GLU A 245 3.15 11.17 -11.81
C GLU A 245 2.41 10.89 -10.51
N SER A 246 2.33 9.61 -10.11
CA SER A 246 1.59 9.22 -8.91
C SER A 246 2.06 10.08 -7.71
N PRO A 247 1.15 10.57 -6.85
CA PRO A 247 1.52 11.37 -5.68
C PRO A 247 2.61 10.72 -4.82
N GLU A 248 2.54 9.39 -4.72
CA GLU A 248 3.52 8.54 -4.02
C GLU A 248 4.93 8.52 -4.62
N ILE A 249 5.15 8.98 -5.85
CA ILE A 249 6.51 9.16 -6.42
C ILE A 249 6.90 10.63 -6.60
N LYS A 250 5.93 11.55 -6.69
CA LYS A 250 6.15 13.00 -6.87
C LYS A 250 6.90 13.64 -5.70
N ILE A 251 8.17 14.02 -5.90
CA ILE A 251 9.02 14.69 -4.87
C ILE A 251 8.60 16.16 -4.70
N SER A 252 8.27 16.57 -3.47
CA SER A 252 7.90 17.97 -3.20
C SER A 252 9.11 18.92 -3.26
N PRO A 253 8.92 20.23 -3.51
CA PRO A 253 10.04 21.20 -3.50
C PRO A 253 10.81 21.23 -2.18
N ALA A 254 10.12 21.16 -1.04
CA ALA A 254 10.74 21.08 0.29
C ALA A 254 11.56 19.79 0.45
N GLN A 255 11.04 18.67 -0.07
CA GLN A 255 11.77 17.41 -0.11
C GLN A 255 13.02 17.51 -1.00
N GLN A 256 12.93 18.14 -2.18
CA GLN A 256 14.08 18.38 -3.04
C GLN A 256 15.15 19.23 -2.36
N GLN A 257 14.75 20.28 -1.63
CA GLN A 257 15.67 21.11 -0.84
C GLN A 257 16.35 20.32 0.27
N MET A 258 15.61 19.50 1.02
CA MET A 258 16.16 18.65 2.08
C MET A 258 17.19 17.65 1.53
N ILE A 259 16.86 17.00 0.41
CA ILE A 259 17.75 16.06 -0.26
C ILE A 259 19.05 16.75 -0.72
N ALA A 260 18.93 17.93 -1.32
CA ALA A 260 20.06 18.70 -1.84
C ALA A 260 20.90 19.38 -0.75
N SER A 261 20.35 19.55 0.46
CA SER A 261 20.96 20.29 1.57
C SER A 261 22.17 19.57 2.16
N THR A 262 23.24 20.31 2.44
CA THR A 262 24.41 19.83 3.20
C THR A 262 24.24 19.92 4.72
N ILE A 263 23.14 20.52 5.18
CA ILE A 263 22.85 20.80 6.59
C ILE A 263 22.29 19.56 7.30
N TYR A 264 21.58 18.70 6.58
CA TYR A 264 21.02 17.47 7.13
C TYR A 264 22.02 16.30 7.00
N GLU A 265 22.08 15.44 8.02
CA GLU A 265 22.91 14.23 7.97
C GLU A 265 22.42 13.25 6.89
N MET A 266 23.32 12.43 6.35
CA MET A 266 23.05 11.49 5.23
C MET A 266 21.77 10.64 5.41
N PRO A 267 21.45 10.07 6.59
CA PRO A 267 20.20 9.31 6.76
C PRO A 267 18.93 10.13 6.51
N LYS A 268 18.95 11.43 6.80
CA LYS A 268 17.83 12.36 6.55
C LYS A 268 17.77 12.83 5.09
N ARG A 269 18.88 12.72 4.36
CA ARG A 269 19.00 13.07 2.92
C ARG A 269 18.70 11.89 1.99
N SER A 270 18.99 10.66 2.43
CA SER A 270 18.70 9.44 1.70
C SER A 270 17.19 9.26 1.58
N PHE A 271 16.70 9.29 0.34
CA PHE A 271 15.27 9.33 0.07
C PHE A 271 14.74 7.94 -0.27
N TRP A 272 14.18 7.30 0.74
CA TRP A 272 13.48 6.03 0.63
C TRP A 272 11.99 6.34 0.63
N ARG A 273 11.28 6.12 -0.49
CA ARG A 273 9.82 6.24 -0.51
C ARG A 273 9.23 4.88 -0.25
N SER A 274 8.68 4.70 0.94
CA SER A 274 7.73 3.62 1.13
C SER A 274 6.43 3.96 0.42
N LEU A 275 5.95 3.04 -0.41
CA LEU A 275 4.57 3.02 -0.86
C LEU A 275 3.67 2.86 0.37
N ALA A 276 2.43 3.33 0.27
CA ALA A 276 1.45 3.39 1.36
C ALA A 276 1.26 2.08 2.17
N SER A 277 1.71 0.93 1.65
CA SER A 277 1.71 -0.38 2.29
C SER A 277 2.96 -0.72 3.13
N GLY A 278 3.96 0.16 3.25
CA GLY A 278 5.23 -0.15 3.94
C GLY A 278 6.35 -0.67 3.03
N TYR A 279 6.14 -0.69 1.71
CA TYR A 279 7.11 -1.13 0.72
C TYR A 279 8.05 0.00 0.30
N VAL A 280 9.29 -0.05 0.77
CA VAL A 280 10.33 0.91 0.42
C VAL A 280 10.79 0.73 -1.04
N THR A 281 10.57 1.76 -1.86
CA THR A 281 11.25 1.98 -3.13
C THR A 281 12.37 3.02 -2.91
N GLU A 282 13.61 2.64 -3.20
CA GLU A 282 14.75 3.57 -3.18
C GLU A 282 14.65 4.53 -4.37
N VAL A 283 14.59 5.84 -4.12
CA VAL A 283 14.66 6.85 -5.18
C VAL A 283 16.05 7.48 -5.15
N MET A 284 16.98 6.91 -5.93
CA MET A 284 18.33 7.45 -6.05
C MET A 284 18.39 8.69 -6.95
N LEU A 285 19.19 9.68 -6.55
CA LEU A 285 19.35 10.94 -7.28
C LEU A 285 20.24 10.81 -8.53
N PRO A 286 20.04 11.68 -9.55
CA PRO A 286 20.84 11.68 -10.77
C PRO A 286 22.36 11.93 -10.58
N ARG A 287 22.75 12.71 -9.57
CA ARG A 287 24.19 13.01 -9.31
C ARG A 287 24.93 11.82 -8.69
N GLU A 288 24.22 10.92 -8.01
CA GLU A 288 24.82 9.74 -7.39
C GLU A 288 24.97 8.58 -8.39
N LEU A 289 24.20 8.53 -9.49
CA LEU A 289 24.30 7.50 -10.53
C LEU A 289 25.72 7.36 -11.14
N LYS A 290 26.49 8.45 -11.21
CA LYS A 290 27.88 8.41 -11.73
C LYS A 290 28.85 7.69 -10.79
N ASN A 291 28.69 7.85 -9.48
CA ASN A 291 29.54 7.17 -8.48
C ASN A 291 28.98 5.79 -8.08
N PHE A 292 27.67 5.60 -8.24
CA PHE A 292 26.98 4.34 -7.99
C PHE A 292 27.31 3.28 -9.04
N SER A 293 27.57 3.62 -10.31
CA SER A 293 27.91 2.65 -11.36
C SER A 293 29.14 1.77 -11.03
N LYS A 294 30.10 2.30 -10.25
CA LYS A 294 31.27 1.57 -9.74
C LYS A 294 30.96 0.70 -8.51
N LYS A 295 30.16 1.20 -7.55
CA LYS A 295 29.76 0.42 -6.35
C LYS A 295 28.66 -0.62 -6.64
N TRP A 296 27.83 -0.40 -7.65
CA TRP A 296 26.73 -1.28 -8.06
C TRP A 296 27.24 -2.56 -8.75
N ARG A 297 28.47 -2.61 -9.29
CA ARG A 297 29.04 -3.89 -9.74
C ARG A 297 29.29 -4.86 -8.58
N VAL A 298 29.69 -4.33 -7.42
CA VAL A 298 29.92 -5.13 -6.20
C VAL A 298 28.58 -5.53 -5.58
N PHE A 299 27.63 -4.60 -5.49
CA PHE A 299 26.31 -4.89 -4.91
C PHE A 299 25.45 -5.81 -5.83
N GLN A 300 25.64 -5.83 -7.16
CA GLN A 300 24.94 -6.78 -8.05
C GLN A 300 25.38 -8.22 -7.82
N GLN A 301 26.61 -8.46 -7.38
CA GLN A 301 27.10 -9.80 -7.07
C GLN A 301 26.42 -10.33 -5.80
N ASP A 302 26.36 -9.54 -4.74
CA ASP A 302 25.70 -9.92 -3.49
C ASP A 302 24.18 -9.99 -3.62
N TYR A 303 23.57 -9.08 -4.38
CA TYR A 303 22.13 -9.05 -4.57
C TYR A 303 21.64 -10.11 -5.57
N ARG A 304 22.42 -10.51 -6.59
CA ARG A 304 22.06 -11.67 -7.45
C ARG A 304 22.08 -12.99 -6.68
N ILE A 305 22.95 -13.12 -5.68
CA ILE A 305 23.00 -14.29 -4.78
C ILE A 305 21.74 -14.33 -3.89
N ARG A 306 21.23 -13.18 -3.43
CA ARG A 306 20.00 -13.11 -2.61
C ARG A 306 18.70 -13.13 -3.43
N ALA A 307 18.66 -12.46 -4.58
CA ALA A 307 17.49 -12.38 -5.46
C ALA A 307 17.23 -13.68 -6.24
N ARG A 308 18.19 -14.59 -6.36
CA ARG A 308 17.89 -15.96 -6.83
C ARG A 308 16.94 -16.72 -5.88
N LYS A 309 16.79 -16.28 -4.63
CA LYS A 309 15.80 -16.82 -3.67
C LYS A 309 14.49 -16.02 -3.59
N ALA A 310 14.40 -14.82 -4.18
CA ALA A 310 13.20 -13.98 -4.15
C ALA A 310 12.85 -13.49 -5.57
N ARG A 311 11.77 -14.03 -6.15
CA ARG A 311 11.32 -13.78 -7.53
C ARG A 311 10.70 -12.40 -7.76
N TYR A 312 11.44 -11.31 -7.53
CA TYR A 312 11.01 -9.97 -7.97
C TYR A 312 12.18 -9.17 -8.53
N VAL A 313 12.12 -8.84 -9.83
CA VAL A 313 13.10 -7.96 -10.49
C VAL A 313 12.49 -6.56 -10.57
N LEU A 314 13.01 -5.64 -9.76
CA LEU A 314 12.69 -4.22 -9.83
C LEU A 314 13.30 -3.62 -11.12
N LYS A 315 12.46 -3.14 -12.04
CA LYS A 315 12.91 -2.46 -13.26
C LYS A 315 12.98 -0.95 -13.00
N ILE A 316 14.18 -0.43 -12.74
CA ILE A 316 14.43 1.01 -12.63
C ILE A 316 14.18 1.65 -14.00
N ILE A 317 13.17 2.52 -14.11
CA ILE A 317 12.92 3.31 -15.33
C ILE A 317 13.87 4.51 -15.30
N LEU A 318 15.03 4.38 -15.96
CA LEU A 318 15.91 5.51 -16.20
C LEU A 318 15.35 6.40 -17.33
N PRO A 319 15.38 7.74 -17.20
CA PRO A 319 15.01 8.64 -18.29
C PRO A 319 15.80 8.34 -19.57
N LYS A 320 15.15 8.38 -20.74
CA LYS A 320 15.75 8.01 -22.05
C LYS A 320 17.10 8.70 -22.36
N ARG A 321 17.34 9.90 -21.83
CA ARG A 321 18.63 10.62 -21.98
C ARG A 321 19.80 9.92 -21.26
N LEU A 322 19.55 9.25 -20.14
CA LEU A 322 20.57 8.50 -19.40
C LEU A 322 20.92 7.16 -20.06
N ASN A 323 19.94 6.53 -20.73
CA ASN A 323 20.15 5.29 -21.48
C ASN A 323 21.05 5.46 -22.73
N ARG A 324 21.11 6.67 -23.31
CA ARG A 324 22.07 6.99 -24.38
C ARG A 324 23.49 7.12 -23.83
N ALA A 325 23.68 7.91 -22.77
CA ALA A 325 25.00 8.07 -22.14
C ALA A 325 25.63 6.74 -21.70
N LEU A 326 24.82 5.80 -21.19
CA LEU A 326 25.30 4.45 -20.79
C LEU A 326 25.58 3.50 -21.98
N ARG A 327 25.07 3.79 -23.18
CA ARG A 327 25.40 3.04 -24.40
C ARG A 327 26.66 3.57 -25.09
N ASP A 328 26.92 4.87 -24.96
CA ASP A 328 28.08 5.51 -25.57
C ASP A 328 29.37 5.21 -24.76
N ASP A 329 29.27 5.00 -23.44
CA ASP A 329 30.36 4.51 -22.56
C ASP A 329 30.81 3.05 -22.83
N LYS A 330 30.24 2.37 -23.84
CA LYS A 330 30.65 1.01 -24.25
C LYS A 330 31.53 0.98 -25.51
N LYS A 331 31.96 2.14 -26.01
CA LYS A 331 32.77 2.23 -27.23
C LYS A 331 34.21 2.73 -27.04
N ASP A 332 34.65 2.93 -25.81
CA ASP A 332 36.06 3.17 -25.48
C ASP A 332 36.63 2.04 -24.60
#